data_AF-A0A2E5LVQ9-F1
#
_entry.id   AF-A0A2E5LVQ9-F1
#
_cell.length_a   1.000
_cell.length_b   1.000
_cell.length_c   1.000
_cell.angle_alpha   90.00
_cell.angle_beta   90.00
_cell.angle_gamma   90.00
#
_symmetry.space_group_name_H-M   'P 1'
#
loop_
_entity.id
_entity.type
_entity.pdbx_description
1 polymer ?
#
loop_
_entity_poly.entity_id
_entity_poly.type
_entity_poly.pdbx_seq_one_letter_code
_entity_poly.pdbx_strand_id
1 'polypeptide(L)'
;FDPEKIARYHTRKIEALLHNKGIVRNRKKLEATVQNAKSYLALRDSGEPFDQFLWKFTDGKTVQNRWKRHEDIPTETPDSRAMSKSLKSRGFSYCGPTICYAFMQAVGMVNDHVVTCFRHKDLRELKS
;
A
#
# COMPACT_ATOMS: atom_id res chain seq x y z
N PHE A 1 -5.07 7.54 10.49
CA PHE A 1 -5.87 7.63 9.26
C PHE A 1 -7.25 7.08 9.56
N ASP A 2 -8.25 7.94 9.73
CA ASP A 2 -9.64 7.55 10.01
C ASP A 2 -10.43 7.68 8.69
N PRO A 3 -10.83 6.55 8.05
CA PRO A 3 -11.41 6.59 6.72
C PRO A 3 -12.79 7.27 6.69
N GLU A 4 -13.62 7.12 7.73
CA GLU A 4 -14.92 7.81 7.82
C GLU A 4 -14.76 9.33 7.87
N LYS A 5 -13.77 9.84 8.62
CA LYS A 5 -13.47 11.28 8.64
C LYS A 5 -12.91 11.76 7.31
N ILE A 6 -11.94 11.05 6.74
CA ILE A 6 -11.25 11.46 5.50
C ILE A 6 -12.19 11.44 4.29
N ALA A 7 -13.07 10.44 4.18
CA ALA A 7 -14.01 10.32 3.07
C ALA A 7 -14.98 11.52 2.94
N ARG A 8 -15.20 12.26 4.04
CA ARG A 8 -16.05 13.46 4.11
C ARG A 8 -15.32 14.76 3.76
N TYR A 9 -14.01 14.73 3.50
CA TYR A 9 -13.27 15.93 3.12
C TYR A 9 -13.75 16.46 1.76
N HIS A 10 -14.32 17.65 1.76
CA HIS A 10 -14.74 18.39 0.56
C HIS A 10 -13.68 19.40 0.11
N THR A 11 -13.90 20.06 -1.03
CA THR A 11 -12.96 21.02 -1.65
C THR A 11 -12.38 22.03 -0.65
N ARG A 12 -13.20 22.68 0.17
CA ARG A 12 -12.71 23.64 1.19
C ARG A 12 -11.71 23.03 2.18
N LYS A 13 -11.84 21.75 2.54
CA LYS A 13 -10.86 21.07 3.40
C LYS A 13 -9.55 20.80 2.65
N ILE A 14 -9.63 20.42 1.38
CA ILE A 14 -8.46 20.25 0.51
C ILE A 14 -7.70 21.57 0.36
N GLU A 15 -8.40 22.67 0.10
CA GLU A 15 -7.79 24.01 0.03
C GLU A 15 -7.09 24.37 1.33
N ALA A 16 -7.73 24.16 2.48
CA ALA A 16 -7.09 24.41 3.79
C ALA A 16 -5.83 23.54 4.00
N LEU A 17 -5.85 22.28 3.56
CA LEU A 17 -4.71 21.37 3.68
C LEU A 17 -3.54 21.77 2.78
N LEU A 18 -3.78 22.44 1.65
CA LEU A 18 -2.70 22.95 0.79
C LEU A 18 -1.84 24.03 1.45
N HIS A 19 -2.34 24.66 2.52
CA HIS A 19 -1.57 25.61 3.34
C HIS A 19 -0.84 24.96 4.53
N ASN A 20 -1.07 23.68 4.80
CA ASN A 20 -0.42 22.98 5.90
C ASN A 20 1.04 22.63 5.54
N LYS A 21 1.99 23.21 6.27
CA LYS A 21 3.44 22.98 6.07
C LYS A 21 3.93 21.61 6.57
N GLY A 22 3.14 20.92 7.38
CA GLY A 22 3.46 19.58 7.90
C GLY A 22 3.18 18.44 6.92
N ILE A 23 2.68 18.74 5.71
CA ILE A 23 2.35 17.72 4.70
C ILE A 23 2.86 18.09 3.31
N VAL A 24 2.90 17.10 2.42
CA VAL A 24 3.17 17.34 1.00
C VAL A 24 1.98 18.08 0.37
N ARG A 25 2.19 19.35 0.00
CA ARG A 25 1.17 20.26 -0.55
C ARG A 25 0.89 20.00 -2.03
N ASN A 26 0.33 18.82 -2.33
CA ASN A 26 -0.04 18.43 -3.68
C ASN A 26 -1.53 18.10 -3.75
N ARG A 27 -2.30 18.89 -4.50
CA ARG A 27 -3.77 18.76 -4.58
C ARG A 27 -4.19 17.35 -5.00
N LYS A 28 -3.58 16.79 -6.06
CA LYS A 28 -3.92 15.45 -6.55
C LYS A 28 -3.66 14.35 -5.52
N LYS A 29 -2.59 14.44 -4.71
CA LYS A 29 -2.33 13.48 -3.61
C LYS A 29 -3.35 13.59 -2.48
N LEU A 30 -3.79 14.81 -2.16
CA LEU A 30 -4.84 15.02 -1.15
C LEU A 30 -6.19 14.47 -1.64
N GLU A 31 -6.57 14.75 -2.87
CA GLU A 31 -7.77 14.21 -3.51
C GLU A 31 -7.73 12.68 -3.58
N ALA A 32 -6.57 12.10 -3.94
CA ALA A 32 -6.38 10.66 -3.93
C ALA A 32 -6.53 10.05 -2.53
N THR A 33 -6.10 10.75 -1.48
CA THR A 33 -6.28 10.29 -0.09
C THR A 33 -7.77 10.21 0.27
N VAL A 34 -8.58 11.20 -0.16
CA VAL A 34 -10.04 11.17 0.02
C VAL A 34 -10.68 10.05 -0.78
N GLN A 35 -10.29 9.90 -2.05
CA GLN A 35 -10.81 8.84 -2.91
C GLN A 35 -10.47 7.45 -2.37
N ASN A 36 -9.25 7.23 -1.89
CA ASN A 36 -8.81 5.97 -1.30
C ASN A 36 -9.58 5.64 -0.02
N ALA A 37 -9.90 6.64 0.82
CA ALA A 37 -10.75 6.43 1.99
C ALA A 37 -12.16 5.99 1.60
N LYS A 38 -12.76 6.60 0.55
CA LYS A 38 -14.07 6.18 0.03
C LYS A 38 -14.03 4.75 -0.52
N SER A 39 -13.02 4.42 -1.32
CA SER A 39 -12.83 3.06 -1.87
C SER A 39 -12.60 2.01 -0.79
N TYR A 40 -11.85 2.35 0.26
CA TYR A 40 -11.68 1.47 1.42
C TYR A 40 -13.01 1.18 2.13
N LEU A 41 -13.82 2.23 2.40
CA LEU A 41 -15.14 2.06 3.02
C LEU A 41 -16.07 1.22 2.12
N ALA A 42 -16.10 1.49 0.83
CA ALA A 42 -16.92 0.72 -0.12
C ALA A 42 -16.54 -0.78 -0.15
N LEU A 43 -15.24 -1.09 -0.09
CA LEU A 43 -14.75 -2.46 -0.03
C LEU A 43 -15.11 -3.14 1.30
N ARG A 44 -14.97 -2.43 2.41
CA ARG A 44 -15.40 -2.92 3.72
C ARG A 44 -16.89 -3.23 3.74
N ASP A 45 -17.70 -2.32 3.20
CA ASP A 45 -19.17 -2.43 3.19
C ASP A 45 -19.66 -3.51 2.20
N SER A 46 -18.83 -3.93 1.24
CA SER A 46 -19.12 -5.11 0.39
C SER A 46 -18.85 -6.46 1.08
N GLY A 47 -18.36 -6.46 2.32
CA GLY A 47 -18.07 -7.67 3.08
C GLY A 47 -16.74 -8.34 2.72
N GLU A 48 -15.85 -7.69 1.96
CA GLU A 48 -14.48 -8.18 1.72
C GLU A 48 -13.51 -7.42 2.64
N PRO A 49 -12.99 -8.04 3.73
CA PRO A 49 -12.02 -7.38 4.60
C PRO A 49 -10.77 -6.93 3.83
N PHE A 50 -10.31 -5.71 4.08
CA PHE A 50 -9.23 -5.12 3.28
C PHE A 50 -7.90 -5.87 3.39
N ASP A 51 -7.60 -6.41 4.56
CA ASP A 51 -6.44 -7.26 4.79
C ASP A 51 -6.53 -8.55 3.95
N GLN A 52 -7.65 -9.26 3.98
CA GLN A 52 -7.86 -10.46 3.15
C GLN A 52 -7.76 -10.12 1.66
N PHE A 53 -8.33 -8.99 1.25
CA PHE A 53 -8.21 -8.48 -0.12
C PHE A 53 -6.75 -8.27 -0.54
N LEU A 54 -5.89 -7.73 0.33
CA LEU A 54 -4.48 -7.50 0.04
C LEU A 54 -3.67 -8.80 0.08
N TRP A 55 -3.85 -9.61 1.11
CA TRP A 55 -3.02 -10.80 1.34
C TRP A 55 -3.26 -11.92 0.32
N LYS A 56 -4.35 -11.90 -0.45
CA LYS A 56 -4.56 -12.86 -1.56
C LYS A 56 -3.51 -12.78 -2.66
N PHE A 57 -2.81 -11.65 -2.81
CA PHE A 57 -1.76 -11.50 -3.83
C PHE A 57 -0.47 -12.25 -3.47
N THR A 58 -0.35 -12.76 -2.26
CA THR A 58 0.79 -13.58 -1.80
C THR A 58 0.31 -14.86 -1.10
N ASP A 59 -0.89 -15.34 -1.47
CA ASP A 59 -1.52 -16.53 -0.89
C ASP A 59 -1.58 -16.54 0.65
N GLY A 60 -1.78 -15.35 1.25
CA GLY A 60 -1.84 -15.20 2.71
C GLY A 60 -0.50 -15.33 3.43
N LYS A 61 0.63 -15.37 2.70
CA LYS A 61 1.96 -15.62 3.25
C LYS A 61 2.93 -14.53 2.88
N THR A 62 3.93 -14.32 3.74
CA THR A 62 5.05 -13.45 3.41
C THR A 62 5.97 -14.17 2.42
N VAL A 63 6.25 -13.54 1.28
CA VAL A 63 7.24 -14.03 0.31
C VAL A 63 8.64 -13.77 0.86
N GLN A 64 9.42 -14.83 1.03
CA GLN A 64 10.76 -14.77 1.61
C GLN A 64 11.83 -14.73 0.51
N ASN A 65 12.19 -13.54 0.06
CA ASN A 65 13.22 -13.36 -0.96
C ASN A 65 14.63 -13.49 -0.37
N ARG A 66 15.64 -13.61 -1.26
CA ARG A 66 17.04 -13.82 -0.89
C ARG A 66 17.99 -12.94 -1.72
N TRP A 67 17.63 -11.67 -1.85
CA TRP A 67 18.46 -10.70 -2.57
C TRP A 67 19.82 -10.54 -1.90
N LYS A 68 20.89 -10.55 -2.69
CA LYS A 68 22.26 -10.40 -2.17
C LYS A 68 22.63 -8.93 -2.00
N ARG A 69 22.18 -8.09 -2.94
CA ARG A 69 22.43 -6.64 -2.95
C ARG A 69 21.13 -5.89 -3.16
N HIS A 70 21.14 -4.60 -2.82
CA HIS A 70 19.96 -3.76 -2.91
C HIS A 70 19.52 -3.55 -4.37
N GLU A 71 20.48 -3.49 -5.30
CA GLU A 71 20.24 -3.30 -6.73
C GLU A 71 19.60 -4.52 -7.39
N ASP A 72 19.67 -5.69 -6.74
CA ASP A 72 19.02 -6.91 -7.23
C ASP A 72 17.51 -6.90 -6.92
N ILE A 73 17.04 -6.02 -6.03
CA ILE A 73 15.63 -5.91 -5.64
C ILE A 73 14.85 -5.22 -6.79
N PRO A 74 13.82 -5.85 -7.35
CA PRO A 74 13.03 -5.25 -8.42
C PRO A 74 12.24 -4.05 -7.90
N THR A 75 11.86 -3.14 -8.81
CA THR A 75 10.96 -2.02 -8.45
C THR A 75 9.49 -2.40 -8.54
N GLU A 76 9.16 -3.51 -9.21
CA GLU A 76 7.81 -4.08 -9.31
C GLU A 76 7.84 -5.58 -9.60
N THR A 77 6.75 -6.28 -9.31
CA THR A 77 6.61 -7.74 -9.52
C THR A 77 5.29 -8.06 -10.23
N PRO A 78 5.10 -9.29 -10.74
CA PRO A 78 3.80 -9.73 -11.23
C PRO A 78 2.68 -9.49 -10.20
N ASP A 79 2.94 -9.78 -8.94
CA ASP A 79 1.98 -9.61 -7.84
C ASP A 79 1.64 -8.13 -7.59
N SER A 80 2.65 -7.24 -7.61
CA SER A 80 2.42 -5.81 -7.43
C SER A 80 1.66 -5.19 -8.61
N ARG A 81 1.89 -5.69 -9.84
CA ARG A 81 1.09 -5.31 -11.03
C ARG A 81 -0.36 -5.77 -10.89
N ALA A 82 -0.58 -7.01 -10.43
CA ALA A 82 -1.92 -7.55 -10.19
C ALA A 82 -2.66 -6.76 -9.09
N MET A 83 -1.99 -6.47 -7.98
CA MET A 83 -2.52 -5.64 -6.88
C MET A 83 -2.87 -4.23 -7.38
N SER A 84 -1.97 -3.56 -8.09
CA SER A 84 -2.21 -2.24 -8.69
C SER A 84 -3.46 -2.25 -9.57
N LYS A 85 -3.60 -3.25 -10.45
CA LYS A 85 -4.78 -3.38 -11.32
C LYS A 85 -6.07 -3.55 -10.51
N SER A 86 -6.04 -4.39 -9.47
CA SER A 86 -7.21 -4.72 -8.63
C SER A 86 -7.63 -3.57 -7.71
N LEU A 87 -6.66 -2.81 -7.19
CA LEU A 87 -6.91 -1.59 -6.41
C LEU A 87 -7.53 -0.51 -7.30
N LYS A 88 -6.97 -0.27 -8.50
CA LYS A 88 -7.52 0.70 -9.45
C LYS A 88 -8.93 0.35 -9.87
N SER A 89 -9.25 -0.93 -10.11
CA SER A 89 -10.62 -1.35 -10.44
C SER A 89 -11.61 -1.15 -9.30
N ARG A 90 -11.14 -1.01 -8.05
CA ARG A 90 -11.94 -0.66 -6.86
C ARG A 90 -11.94 0.85 -6.56
N GLY A 91 -11.45 1.67 -7.49
CA GLY A 91 -11.47 3.13 -7.40
C GLY A 91 -10.35 3.73 -6.56
N PHE A 92 -9.37 2.94 -6.11
CA PHE A 92 -8.17 3.49 -5.48
C PHE A 92 -7.33 4.26 -6.52
N SER A 93 -6.66 5.31 -6.06
CA SER A 93 -5.82 6.21 -6.82
C SER A 93 -4.41 6.26 -6.23
N TYR A 94 -3.42 6.62 -7.06
CA TYR A 94 -2.00 6.62 -6.69
C TYR A 94 -1.47 5.25 -6.22
N CYS A 95 -1.99 4.16 -6.80
CA CYS A 95 -1.57 2.78 -6.54
C CYS A 95 -0.94 2.14 -7.79
N GLY A 96 0.12 2.75 -8.35
CA GLY A 96 0.89 2.13 -9.44
C GLY A 96 1.65 0.88 -8.98
N PRO A 97 2.12 0.01 -9.90
CA PRO A 97 2.80 -1.24 -9.52
C PRO A 97 4.02 -1.05 -8.63
N THR A 98 4.84 -0.02 -8.86
CA THR A 98 5.98 0.34 -8.00
C THR A 98 5.53 0.77 -6.60
N ILE A 99 4.44 1.55 -6.50
CA ILE A 99 3.87 1.96 -5.21
C ILE A 99 3.32 0.74 -4.46
N CYS A 100 2.65 -0.17 -5.18
CA CYS A 100 2.13 -1.40 -4.60
C CYS A 100 3.27 -2.30 -4.13
N TYR A 101 4.38 -2.40 -4.87
CA TYR A 101 5.51 -3.22 -4.44
C TYR A 101 6.18 -2.63 -3.19
N ALA A 102 6.41 -1.32 -3.17
CA ALA A 102 6.90 -0.62 -1.99
C ALA A 102 5.97 -0.81 -0.78
N PHE A 103 4.65 -0.81 -1.00
CA PHE A 103 3.67 -1.12 0.05
C PHE A 103 3.80 -2.57 0.53
N MET A 104 3.89 -3.55 -0.38
CA MET A 104 4.08 -4.97 -0.05
C MET A 104 5.33 -5.20 0.80
N GLN A 105 6.43 -4.51 0.49
CA GLN A 105 7.66 -4.53 1.29
C GLN A 105 7.42 -3.94 2.69
N ALA A 106 6.80 -2.76 2.75
CA ALA A 106 6.60 -2.02 4.00
C ALA A 106 5.67 -2.75 5.00
N VAL A 107 4.65 -3.46 4.51
CA VAL A 107 3.67 -4.16 5.35
C VAL A 107 4.01 -5.65 5.56
N GLY A 108 5.17 -6.09 5.07
CA GLY A 108 5.67 -7.45 5.32
C GLY A 108 5.01 -8.54 4.46
N MET A 109 4.34 -8.19 3.37
CA MET A 109 3.90 -9.18 2.37
C MET A 109 5.09 -9.79 1.63
N VAL A 110 6.19 -9.03 1.50
CA VAL A 110 7.47 -9.54 1.01
C VAL A 110 8.59 -9.15 1.98
N ASN A 111 9.46 -10.11 2.30
CA ASN A 111 10.69 -9.85 3.04
C ASN A 111 11.83 -9.63 2.03
N ASP A 112 12.09 -8.36 1.72
CA ASP A 112 13.12 -7.92 0.79
C ASP A 112 14.39 -7.39 1.48
N HIS A 113 14.53 -7.61 2.79
CA HIS A 113 15.83 -7.42 3.42
C HIS A 113 16.88 -8.24 2.67
N VAL A 114 18.00 -7.63 2.31
CA VAL A 114 19.11 -8.38 1.70
C VAL A 114 19.63 -9.42 2.69
N VAL A 115 20.18 -10.53 2.20
CA VAL A 115 20.55 -11.69 3.05
C VAL A 115 21.60 -11.38 4.12
N THR A 116 22.34 -10.29 3.99
CA THR A 116 23.32 -9.80 4.98
C THR A 116 22.71 -8.87 6.02
N CYS A 117 21.47 -8.43 5.86
CA CYS A 117 20.76 -7.63 6.84
C CYS A 117 20.44 -8.49 8.07
N PHE A 118 20.74 -7.97 9.27
CA PHE A 118 20.49 -8.67 10.54
C PHE A 118 19.01 -9.08 10.73
N ARG A 119 18.07 -8.37 10.10
CA ARG A 119 16.62 -8.67 10.15
C ARG A 119 16.17 -9.75 9.18
N HIS A 120 16.97 -10.12 8.18
CA HIS A 120 16.52 -11.05 7.14
C HIS A 120 16.15 -12.41 7.74
N LYS A 121 17.03 -12.95 8.58
CA LYS A 121 16.81 -14.23 9.26
C LYS A 121 15.67 -14.14 10.28
N ASP A 122 15.66 -13.11 11.12
CA ASP A 122 14.61 -12.90 12.13
C ASP A 122 13.20 -12.90 11.51
N LEU A 123 13.02 -12.15 10.41
CA LEU A 123 11.75 -12.01 9.70
C LEU A 123 11.36 -13.26 8.92
N ARG A 124 12.32 -14.11 8.57
CA ARG A 124 12.05 -15.41 7.94
C ARG A 124 11.54 -16.45 8.94
N GLU A 125 11.98 -16.35 10.19
CA GLU A 125 11.63 -17.30 11.26
C GLU A 125 10.36 -16.89 12.03
N LEU A 126 9.93 -15.63 11.90
CA LEU A 126 8.63 -15.14 12.36
C LEU A 126 7.51 -15.87 11.59
N LYS A 127 6.81 -16.77 12.28
CA LYS A 127 5.60 -17.42 11.77
C LYS A 127 4.46 -16.39 11.77
N SER A 128 3.91 -16.11 10.60
CA SER A 128 2.60 -15.46 10.42
C SER A 128 1.46 -16.46 10.50
#